data_AF-A0A950NIH1-F1
#
_entry.id   AF-A0A950NIH1-F1
#
_cell.length_a   1.000
_cell.length_b   1.000
_cell.length_c   1.000
_cell.angle_alpha   90.00
_cell.angle_beta   90.00
_cell.angle_gamma   90.00
#
_symmetry.space_group_name_H-M   'P 1'
#
loop_
_entity.id
_entity.type
_entity.pdbx_description
1 polymer ?
#
loop_
_entity_poly.entity_id
_entity_poly.type
_entity_poly.pdbx_seq_one_letter_code
_entity_poly.pdbx_strand_id
1 'polypeptide(L)'
;MMVFYVAFEKALAVIRQRDGSWGVSLHLAGSQPQCLAVDPLQPAHAYCGTFDRGLWRSADAGASWTPAGPGIAHERVMSVAVSATDRAGDAGVVYAGTEPSAIFRSEDQGHSWRELDALRKLPSAATWSFPPRPWTSHIRWITTDPLTPGRLFAAAEAGALVRSLDGGRSWEDRKPGGPFDTHTLIMHRLAPKRLYSAAGDGFVQSDDGGETWHRPDAGLGYPYLWSAAASPADPDTLVVSAAPGPQEAHTERSAESAIYRRFGRGPWQQIHEGLPPARGLLASVLAANEAEADTFYAANNKGLFRSIDGGLSWEELPIGWPGNERLGRPHALVVAPE
;
A
#
# COMPACT_ATOMS: atom_id res chain seq x y z
N MET A 1 13.81 -12.93 12.18
CA MET A 1 13.92 -13.20 10.72
C MET A 1 12.88 -12.33 10.04
N MET A 2 13.15 -11.75 8.87
CA MET A 2 12.15 -10.98 8.13
C MET A 2 11.45 -11.84 7.09
N VAL A 3 10.15 -11.59 6.91
CA VAL A 3 9.32 -12.17 5.87
C VAL A 3 8.87 -11.05 4.94
N PHE A 4 9.04 -11.27 3.64
CA PHE A 4 8.52 -10.38 2.61
C PHE A 4 7.29 -11.01 1.99
N TYR A 5 6.22 -10.25 1.91
CA TYR A 5 5.01 -10.60 1.20
C TYR A 5 4.92 -9.70 -0.03
N VAL A 6 4.88 -10.31 -1.22
CA VAL A 6 4.72 -9.57 -2.47
C VAL A 6 3.51 -10.11 -3.22
N ALA A 7 2.49 -9.27 -3.35
CA ALA A 7 1.32 -9.56 -4.15
C ALA A 7 1.66 -9.27 -5.60
N PHE A 8 1.90 -10.30 -6.40
CA PHE A 8 2.04 -10.17 -7.84
C PHE A 8 0.73 -10.55 -8.55
N GLU A 9 0.58 -10.08 -9.78
CA GLU A 9 -0.56 -10.37 -10.65
C GLU A 9 -0.90 -11.86 -10.74
N LYS A 10 0.08 -12.77 -10.71
CA LYS A 10 -0.18 -14.21 -10.85
C LYS A 10 -0.23 -14.97 -9.53
N ALA A 11 0.42 -14.49 -8.48
CA ALA A 11 0.53 -15.20 -7.21
C ALA A 11 1.01 -14.29 -6.07
N LEU A 12 0.77 -14.72 -4.85
CA LEU A 12 1.39 -14.16 -3.66
C LEU A 12 2.73 -14.86 -3.43
N ALA A 13 3.83 -14.11 -3.43
CA ALA A 13 5.14 -14.62 -3.03
C ALA A 13 5.38 -14.31 -1.55
N VAL A 14 5.67 -15.35 -0.77
CA VAL A 14 6.16 -15.23 0.61
C VAL A 14 7.63 -15.64 0.62
N ILE A 15 8.50 -14.65 0.87
CA ILE A 15 9.95 -14.76 0.71
C ILE A 15 10.60 -14.65 2.09
N ARG A 16 11.52 -15.57 2.37
CA ARG A 16 12.25 -15.64 3.65
C ARG A 16 13.74 -15.78 3.41
N GLN A 17 14.55 -15.16 4.26
CA GLN A 17 15.98 -15.41 4.29
C GLN A 17 16.32 -16.40 5.42
N ARG A 18 16.96 -17.53 5.09
CA ARG A 18 17.45 -18.54 6.05
C ARG A 18 18.88 -18.91 5.71
N ASP A 19 19.78 -18.82 6.69
CA ASP A 19 21.21 -19.17 6.57
C ASP A 19 21.91 -18.53 5.37
N GLY A 20 21.60 -17.26 5.09
CA GLY A 20 22.15 -16.51 3.95
C GLY A 20 21.52 -16.85 2.60
N SER A 21 20.60 -17.82 2.53
CA SER A 21 19.85 -18.20 1.33
C SER A 21 18.43 -17.63 1.34
N TRP A 22 17.87 -17.37 0.15
CA TRP A 22 16.51 -16.89 -0.02
C TRP A 22 15.58 -18.02 -0.45
N GLY A 23 14.52 -18.27 0.32
CA GLY A 23 13.45 -19.19 -0.02
C GLY A 23 12.19 -18.45 -0.44
N VAL A 24 11.56 -18.88 -1.54
CA VAL A 24 10.31 -18.33 -2.05
C VAL A 24 9.24 -19.41 -2.01
N SER A 25 8.08 -19.09 -1.45
CA SER A 25 6.86 -19.91 -1.54
C SER A 25 5.75 -19.13 -2.24
N LEU A 26 5.09 -19.77 -3.21
CA LEU A 26 4.01 -19.16 -3.97
C LEU A 26 2.66 -19.66 -3.46
N HIS A 27 1.74 -18.72 -3.24
CA HIS A 27 0.40 -18.96 -2.73
C HIS A 27 -0.62 -18.25 -3.60
N LEU A 28 -1.89 -18.62 -3.49
CA LEU A 28 -3.00 -17.94 -4.15
C LEU A 28 -2.80 -17.77 -5.67
N ALA A 29 -2.18 -18.75 -6.32
CA ALA A 29 -1.88 -18.71 -7.74
C ALA A 29 -3.17 -18.56 -8.58
N GLY A 30 -3.15 -17.64 -9.55
CA GLY A 30 -4.28 -17.35 -10.42
C GLY A 30 -5.44 -16.60 -9.76
N SER A 31 -5.24 -16.01 -8.58
CA SER A 31 -6.27 -15.19 -7.88
C SER A 31 -6.06 -13.67 -8.03
N GLN A 32 -4.98 -13.24 -8.68
CA GLN A 32 -4.60 -11.83 -8.80
C GLN A 32 -4.58 -11.08 -7.45
N PRO A 33 -3.68 -11.44 -6.51
CA PRO A 33 -3.42 -10.68 -5.29
C PRO A 33 -3.29 -9.16 -5.56
N GLN A 34 -4.02 -8.35 -4.80
CA GLN A 34 -4.10 -6.88 -4.99
C GLN A 34 -3.50 -6.10 -3.82
N CYS A 35 -3.69 -6.56 -2.59
CA CYS A 35 -3.31 -5.84 -1.39
C CYS A 35 -2.86 -6.76 -0.28
N LEU A 36 -2.03 -6.25 0.62
CA LEU A 36 -1.42 -6.99 1.72
C LEU A 36 -1.40 -6.15 3.00
N ALA A 37 -1.58 -6.81 4.14
CA ALA A 37 -1.31 -6.22 5.45
C ALA A 37 -0.85 -7.31 6.42
N VAL A 38 -0.08 -6.90 7.43
CA VAL A 38 0.32 -7.74 8.58
C VAL A 38 -0.15 -7.03 9.83
N ASP A 39 -0.61 -7.79 10.82
CA ASP A 39 -0.96 -7.23 12.12
C ASP A 39 0.33 -6.77 12.85
N PRO A 40 0.52 -5.47 13.09
CA PRO A 40 1.72 -4.96 13.75
C PRO A 40 1.83 -5.42 15.21
N LEU A 41 0.74 -5.90 15.82
CA LEU A 41 0.71 -6.43 17.19
C LEU A 41 0.94 -7.94 17.23
N GLN A 42 0.64 -8.64 16.12
CA GLN A 42 0.79 -10.09 15.99
C GLN A 42 1.33 -10.46 14.59
N PRO A 43 2.65 -10.37 14.35
CA PRO A 43 3.24 -10.49 13.01
C PRO A 43 2.99 -11.80 12.26
N ALA A 44 2.61 -12.87 12.96
CA ALA A 44 2.17 -14.13 12.35
C ALA A 44 0.84 -13.99 11.58
N HIS A 45 0.04 -12.96 11.89
CA HIS A 45 -1.24 -12.70 11.24
C HIS A 45 -1.08 -11.77 10.05
N ALA A 46 -1.36 -12.30 8.85
CA ALA A 46 -1.24 -11.59 7.59
C ALA A 46 -2.52 -11.73 6.77
N TYR A 47 -2.78 -10.76 5.90
CA TYR A 47 -3.99 -10.66 5.09
C TYR A 47 -3.62 -10.37 3.64
N CYS A 48 -4.34 -10.98 2.70
CA CYS A 48 -4.14 -10.79 1.26
C CYS A 48 -5.49 -10.67 0.56
N GLY A 49 -5.81 -9.47 0.07
CA GLY A 49 -6.98 -9.26 -0.79
C GLY A 49 -6.67 -9.67 -2.22
N THR A 50 -7.67 -10.20 -2.92
CA THR A 50 -7.57 -10.69 -4.30
C THR A 50 -8.60 -10.03 -5.19
N PHE A 51 -8.39 -10.04 -6.51
CA PHE A 51 -9.29 -9.36 -7.44
C PHE A 51 -10.65 -10.07 -7.58
N ASP A 52 -10.69 -11.41 -7.47
CA ASP A 52 -11.92 -12.19 -7.72
C ASP A 52 -12.09 -13.40 -6.79
N ARG A 53 -11.32 -13.49 -5.70
CA ARG A 53 -11.42 -14.60 -4.73
C ARG A 53 -11.46 -14.15 -3.27
N GLY A 54 -11.91 -12.92 -3.02
CA GLY A 54 -12.11 -12.38 -1.68
C GLY A 54 -10.81 -12.09 -0.91
N LEU A 55 -10.96 -11.96 0.40
CA LEU A 55 -9.86 -11.74 1.34
C LEU A 55 -9.39 -13.09 1.91
N TRP A 56 -8.08 -13.27 1.96
CA TRP A 56 -7.43 -14.42 2.59
C TRP A 56 -6.66 -13.98 3.82
N ARG A 57 -6.53 -14.87 4.80
CA ARG A 57 -5.79 -14.65 6.03
C ARG A 57 -4.84 -15.82 6.32
N SER A 58 -3.74 -15.48 6.96
CA SER A 58 -2.75 -16.38 7.55
C SER A 58 -2.68 -16.14 9.05
N ALA A 59 -2.40 -17.19 9.82
CA ALA A 59 -2.07 -17.10 11.25
C ALA A 59 -0.69 -17.72 11.56
N ASP A 60 0.10 -18.04 10.53
CA ASP A 60 1.39 -18.74 10.60
C ASP A 60 2.48 -18.06 9.74
N ALA A 61 2.45 -16.72 9.70
CA ALA A 61 3.37 -15.88 8.94
C ALA A 61 3.38 -16.21 7.42
N GLY A 62 2.25 -16.65 6.86
CA GLY A 62 2.07 -16.93 5.44
C GLY A 62 2.59 -18.31 5.03
N ALA A 63 2.73 -19.24 5.97
CA ALA A 63 2.98 -20.64 5.64
C ALA A 63 1.71 -21.29 5.06
N SER A 64 0.53 -20.88 5.51
CA SER A 64 -0.76 -21.28 4.96
C SER A 64 -1.75 -20.11 4.91
N TRP A 65 -2.72 -20.22 3.98
CA TRP A 65 -3.73 -19.19 3.75
C TRP A 65 -5.12 -19.81 3.73
N THR A 66 -6.05 -19.20 4.46
CA THR A 66 -7.47 -19.60 4.49
C THR A 66 -8.35 -18.41 4.12
N PRO A 67 -9.53 -18.62 3.52
CA PRO A 67 -10.46 -17.53 3.29
C PRO A 67 -10.81 -16.81 4.60
N ALA A 68 -10.92 -15.49 4.55
CA ALA A 68 -11.50 -14.71 5.64
C ALA A 68 -12.98 -15.09 5.83
N GLY A 69 -13.50 -14.85 7.02
CA GLY A 69 -14.86 -15.22 7.37
C GLY A 69 -15.93 -14.36 6.68
N PRO A 70 -17.22 -14.64 6.96
CA PRO A 70 -18.34 -14.01 6.27
C PRO A 70 -18.47 -12.52 6.61
N GLY A 71 -19.20 -11.80 5.75
CA GLY A 71 -19.62 -10.41 5.99
C GLY A 71 -19.08 -9.39 4.99
N ILE A 72 -18.02 -9.73 4.24
CA ILE A 72 -17.61 -8.95 3.07
C ILE A 72 -18.50 -9.35 1.89
N ALA A 73 -19.28 -8.40 1.37
CA ALA A 73 -20.27 -8.67 0.31
C ALA A 73 -19.68 -8.75 -1.11
N HIS A 74 -18.38 -8.45 -1.28
CA HIS A 74 -17.73 -8.31 -2.58
C HIS A 74 -16.44 -9.14 -2.66
N GLU A 75 -16.25 -9.85 -3.77
CA GLU A 75 -15.07 -10.71 -3.98
C GLU A 75 -13.82 -9.92 -4.34
N ARG A 76 -13.97 -8.68 -4.87
CA ARG A 76 -12.85 -7.81 -5.21
C ARG A 76 -12.39 -7.04 -3.99
N VAL A 77 -11.29 -7.48 -3.39
CA VAL A 77 -10.71 -6.83 -2.20
C VAL A 77 -9.47 -6.07 -2.62
N MET A 78 -9.60 -4.75 -2.67
CA MET A 78 -8.64 -3.82 -3.28
C MET A 78 -7.71 -3.17 -2.26
N SER A 79 -8.08 -3.16 -0.98
CA SER A 79 -7.22 -2.72 0.11
C SER A 79 -7.50 -3.48 1.40
N VAL A 80 -6.47 -3.63 2.22
CA VAL A 80 -6.57 -4.17 3.58
C VAL A 80 -5.59 -3.41 4.48
N ALA A 81 -6.00 -3.10 5.70
CA ALA A 81 -5.18 -2.42 6.71
C ALA A 81 -5.46 -2.99 8.10
N VAL A 82 -4.44 -3.04 8.96
CA VAL A 82 -4.57 -3.45 10.36
C VAL A 82 -4.14 -2.29 11.26
N SER A 83 -5.02 -1.91 12.19
CA SER A 83 -4.75 -0.80 13.10
C SER A 83 -3.85 -1.24 14.25
N ALA A 84 -2.80 -0.45 14.52
CA ALA A 84 -1.97 -0.62 15.72
C ALA A 84 -2.63 -0.06 17.01
N THR A 85 -3.62 0.81 16.84
CA THR A 85 -4.22 1.63 17.91
C THR A 85 -5.67 1.26 18.21
N ASP A 86 -6.46 0.92 17.19
CA ASP A 86 -7.76 0.26 17.38
C ASP A 86 -7.51 -1.22 17.64
N ARG A 87 -7.82 -1.68 18.85
CA ARG A 87 -7.55 -3.07 19.27
C ARG A 87 -8.83 -3.82 19.59
N ALA A 88 -8.80 -5.12 19.33
CA ALA A 88 -9.77 -6.09 19.83
C ALA A 88 -9.00 -7.19 20.56
N GLY A 89 -8.97 -7.10 21.90
CA GLY A 89 -8.07 -7.92 22.71
C GLY A 89 -6.60 -7.53 22.47
N ASP A 90 -5.78 -8.50 22.11
CA ASP A 90 -4.36 -8.36 21.77
C ASP A 90 -4.10 -8.16 20.27
N ALA A 91 -5.14 -8.19 19.43
CA ALA A 91 -5.05 -8.02 17.99
C ALA A 91 -5.43 -6.61 17.55
N GLY A 92 -4.91 -6.20 16.39
CA GLY A 92 -5.35 -5.00 15.70
C GLY A 92 -6.70 -5.20 15.02
N VAL A 93 -7.53 -4.15 15.00
CA VAL A 93 -8.75 -4.12 14.20
C VAL A 93 -8.38 -4.10 12.72
N VAL A 94 -9.03 -4.96 11.93
CA VAL A 94 -8.77 -5.09 10.49
C VAL A 94 -9.83 -4.36 9.70
N TYR A 95 -9.41 -3.61 8.68
CA TYR A 95 -10.27 -2.95 7.71
C TYR A 95 -10.01 -3.52 6.31
N ALA A 96 -11.07 -3.73 5.54
CA ALA A 96 -10.98 -4.19 4.15
C ALA A 96 -11.79 -3.27 3.23
N GLY A 97 -11.19 -2.83 2.13
CA GLY A 97 -11.81 -2.01 1.11
C GLY A 97 -12.03 -2.79 -0.18
N THR A 98 -13.17 -2.58 -0.84
CA THR A 98 -13.59 -3.40 -1.98
C THR A 98 -13.87 -2.61 -3.26
N GLU A 99 -14.11 -3.35 -4.34
CA GLU A 99 -14.80 -2.90 -5.54
C GLU A 99 -16.14 -3.65 -5.68
N PRO A 100 -17.30 -2.96 -5.78
CA PRO A 100 -17.50 -1.51 -5.64
C PRO A 100 -17.06 -0.96 -4.27
N SER A 101 -16.85 0.35 -4.21
CA SER A 101 -16.39 1.06 -3.01
C SER A 101 -17.27 0.78 -1.79
N ALA A 102 -16.73 0.00 -0.87
CA ALA A 102 -17.25 -0.23 0.48
C ALA A 102 -16.06 -0.51 1.41
N ILE A 103 -16.27 -0.31 2.71
CA ILE A 103 -15.30 -0.66 3.76
C ILE A 103 -15.97 -1.60 4.75
N PHE A 104 -15.23 -2.63 5.13
CA PHE A 104 -15.64 -3.60 6.13
C PHE A 104 -14.63 -3.57 7.29
N ARG A 105 -15.10 -3.97 8.46
CA ARG A 105 -14.31 -4.00 9.70
C ARG A 105 -14.45 -5.33 10.42
N SER A 106 -13.36 -5.85 10.93
CA SER A 106 -13.30 -7.06 11.77
C SER A 106 -12.60 -6.75 13.11
N GLU A 107 -13.14 -7.33 14.18
CA GLU A 107 -12.59 -7.30 15.56
C GLU A 107 -12.14 -8.69 16.02
N ASP A 108 -12.07 -9.64 15.09
CA ASP A 108 -11.80 -11.04 15.36
C ASP A 108 -10.83 -11.61 14.31
N GLN A 109 -9.81 -10.83 13.96
CA GLN A 109 -8.72 -11.27 13.05
C GLN A 109 -9.22 -11.82 11.71
N GLY A 110 -10.27 -11.20 11.18
CA GLY A 110 -10.90 -11.55 9.92
C GLY A 110 -11.83 -12.75 9.97
N HIS A 111 -12.24 -13.24 11.15
CA HIS A 111 -13.21 -14.33 11.30
C HIS A 111 -14.66 -13.92 11.01
N SER A 112 -14.99 -12.64 11.14
CA SER A 112 -16.26 -12.07 10.70
C SER A 112 -16.12 -10.58 10.40
N TRP A 113 -17.01 -10.07 9.57
CA TRP A 113 -16.93 -8.71 9.06
C TRP A 113 -18.26 -7.99 9.16
N ARG A 114 -18.19 -6.69 9.45
CA ARG A 114 -19.32 -5.76 9.35
C ARG A 114 -19.02 -4.66 8.35
N GLU A 115 -20.00 -4.32 7.52
CA GLU A 115 -19.90 -3.16 6.63
C GLU A 115 -19.96 -1.85 7.44
N LEU A 116 -19.16 -0.87 7.04
CA LEU A 116 -19.19 0.50 7.52
C LEU A 116 -19.93 1.37 6.48
N ASP A 117 -21.25 1.26 6.47
CA ASP A 117 -22.11 1.77 5.39
C ASP A 117 -22.12 3.30 5.21
N ALA A 118 -21.66 4.05 6.23
CA ALA A 118 -21.66 5.51 6.27
C ALA A 118 -20.80 6.11 5.15
N LEU A 119 -19.75 5.41 4.70
CA LEU A 119 -18.89 5.83 3.59
C LEU A 119 -19.69 6.08 2.31
N ARG A 120 -20.60 5.16 1.98
CA ARG A 120 -21.42 5.20 0.75
C ARG A 120 -22.53 6.27 0.81
N LYS A 121 -22.75 6.87 1.99
CA LYS A 121 -23.72 7.95 2.21
C LYS A 121 -23.09 9.34 2.06
N LEU A 122 -21.78 9.42 1.81
CA LEU A 122 -21.11 10.70 1.56
C LEU A 122 -21.66 11.37 0.29
N PRO A 123 -21.82 12.70 0.29
CA PRO A 123 -22.27 13.45 -0.90
C PRO A 123 -21.44 13.16 -2.15
N SER A 124 -20.13 12.95 -2.00
CA SER A 124 -19.24 12.66 -3.12
C SER A 124 -19.33 11.24 -3.67
N ALA A 125 -19.90 10.27 -2.94
CA ALA A 125 -19.84 8.84 -3.29
C ALA A 125 -20.38 8.56 -4.70
N ALA A 126 -21.45 9.25 -5.12
CA ALA A 126 -22.03 9.12 -6.45
C ALA A 126 -21.14 9.65 -7.60
N THR A 127 -20.06 10.37 -7.27
CA THR A 127 -19.14 10.98 -8.24
C THR A 127 -17.85 10.18 -8.44
N TRP A 128 -17.58 9.20 -7.58
CA TRP A 128 -16.40 8.34 -7.63
C TRP A 128 -16.48 7.39 -8.83
N SER A 129 -15.34 7.13 -9.48
CA SER A 129 -15.30 6.28 -10.66
C SER A 129 -13.90 5.78 -10.98
N PHE A 130 -13.79 4.56 -11.48
CA PHE A 130 -12.60 4.03 -12.14
C PHE A 130 -12.83 3.90 -13.67
N PRO A 131 -11.92 4.37 -14.55
CA PRO A 131 -12.22 4.59 -15.96
C PRO A 131 -12.41 3.34 -16.85
N PRO A 132 -13.18 3.48 -17.96
CA PRO A 132 -14.04 4.64 -18.26
C PRO A 132 -15.26 4.70 -17.32
N ARG A 133 -15.89 5.87 -17.13
CA ARG A 133 -17.14 5.99 -16.34
C ARG A 133 -18.30 5.21 -17.02
N PRO A 134 -19.31 4.70 -16.28
CA PRO A 134 -19.48 4.68 -14.83
C PRO A 134 -19.46 3.24 -14.25
N TRP A 135 -18.55 2.36 -14.69
CA TRP A 135 -18.70 0.92 -14.42
C TRP A 135 -18.48 0.54 -12.95
N THR A 136 -17.63 1.27 -12.21
CA THR A 136 -17.37 1.01 -10.79
C THR A 136 -16.49 2.10 -10.15
N SER A 137 -16.24 2.01 -8.85
CA SER A 137 -15.15 2.64 -8.10
C SER A 137 -14.68 1.65 -7.03
N HIS A 138 -13.47 1.81 -6.50
CA HIS A 138 -12.97 0.97 -5.42
C HIS A 138 -12.23 1.75 -4.35
N ILE A 139 -12.19 1.17 -3.15
CA ILE A 139 -11.32 1.65 -2.07
C ILE A 139 -9.91 1.09 -2.30
N ARG A 140 -9.05 1.92 -2.89
CA ARG A 140 -7.69 1.58 -3.29
C ARG A 140 -6.70 1.51 -2.13
N TRP A 141 -6.93 2.34 -1.11
CA TRP A 141 -6.02 2.45 0.01
C TRP A 141 -6.76 2.80 1.30
N ILE A 142 -6.33 2.21 2.41
CA ILE A 142 -6.78 2.53 3.77
C ILE A 142 -5.54 2.74 4.62
N THR A 143 -5.51 3.84 5.38
CA THR A 143 -4.43 4.12 6.35
C THR A 143 -5.05 4.39 7.71
N THR A 144 -4.69 3.57 8.68
CA THR A 144 -5.06 3.77 10.09
C THR A 144 -4.01 4.64 10.77
N ASP A 145 -4.44 5.50 11.69
CA ASP A 145 -3.51 6.35 12.42
C ASP A 145 -2.68 5.54 13.43
N PRO A 146 -1.34 5.64 13.39
CA PRO A 146 -0.47 4.86 14.26
C PRO A 146 -0.47 5.34 15.73
N LEU A 147 -1.11 6.46 16.04
CA LEU A 147 -1.09 7.09 17.38
C LEU A 147 -2.48 7.42 17.93
N THR A 148 -3.50 7.53 17.09
CA THR A 148 -4.84 8.00 17.47
C THR A 148 -5.90 6.96 17.10
N PRO A 149 -6.43 6.19 18.08
CA PRO A 149 -7.54 5.26 17.84
C PRO A 149 -8.72 5.97 17.16
N GLY A 150 -9.38 5.25 16.26
CA GLY A 150 -10.54 5.71 15.50
C GLY A 150 -10.22 6.66 14.35
N ARG A 151 -9.00 7.21 14.25
CA ARG A 151 -8.61 8.03 13.09
C ARG A 151 -8.11 7.13 11.96
N LEU A 152 -8.76 7.20 10.81
CA LEU A 152 -8.34 6.51 9.59
C LEU A 152 -8.75 7.28 8.34
N PHE A 153 -8.07 6.98 7.24
CA PHE A 153 -8.31 7.56 5.93
C PHE A 153 -8.58 6.45 4.93
N ALA A 154 -9.46 6.74 3.96
CA ALA A 154 -9.75 5.84 2.85
C ALA A 154 -9.69 6.61 1.53
N ALA A 155 -9.02 6.02 0.54
CA ALA A 155 -8.91 6.55 -0.81
C ALA A 155 -9.84 5.78 -1.74
N ALA A 156 -10.86 6.47 -2.27
CA ALA A 156 -11.68 5.98 -3.37
C ALA A 156 -11.02 6.40 -4.70
N GLU A 157 -10.53 5.43 -5.47
CA GLU A 157 -9.80 5.67 -6.73
C GLU A 157 -10.77 5.55 -7.93
N ALA A 158 -10.99 6.57 -8.74
CA ALA A 158 -10.67 8.00 -8.56
C ALA A 158 -11.90 8.73 -8.01
N GLY A 159 -11.74 9.61 -7.02
CA GLY A 159 -12.91 10.28 -6.44
C GLY A 159 -12.65 11.12 -5.20
N ALA A 160 -12.03 10.54 -4.18
CA ALA A 160 -11.87 11.22 -2.91
C ALA A 160 -10.85 10.53 -1.99
N LEU A 161 -10.11 11.34 -1.25
CA LEU A 161 -9.56 10.96 0.04
C LEU A 161 -10.51 11.44 1.14
N VAL A 162 -11.06 10.49 1.89
CA VAL A 162 -12.02 10.74 2.98
C VAL A 162 -11.43 10.25 4.30
N ARG A 163 -11.94 10.76 5.42
CA ARG A 163 -11.42 10.37 6.74
C ARG A 163 -12.52 10.10 7.74
N SER A 164 -12.21 9.25 8.70
CA SER A 164 -13.03 9.00 9.88
C SER A 164 -12.22 9.29 11.13
N LEU A 165 -12.90 9.74 12.18
CA LEU A 165 -12.33 10.00 13.51
C LEU A 165 -12.90 9.09 14.59
N ASP A 166 -13.72 8.10 14.21
CA ASP A 166 -14.48 7.26 15.12
C ASP A 166 -14.47 5.77 14.75
N GLY A 167 -13.46 5.31 14.01
CA GLY A 167 -13.30 3.91 13.58
C GLY A 167 -14.19 3.54 12.39
N GLY A 168 -14.52 4.53 11.57
CA GLY A 168 -15.30 4.41 10.34
C GLY A 168 -16.82 4.33 10.56
N ARG A 169 -17.31 4.69 11.75
CA ARG A 169 -18.75 4.80 12.03
C ARG A 169 -19.36 6.04 11.34
N SER A 170 -18.59 7.11 11.23
CA SER A 170 -18.89 8.28 10.42
C SER A 170 -17.67 8.71 9.61
N TRP A 171 -17.92 9.45 8.53
CA TRP A 171 -16.88 9.90 7.59
C TRP A 171 -17.07 11.38 7.27
N GLU A 172 -15.95 12.08 7.15
CA GLU A 172 -15.85 13.39 6.55
C GLU A 172 -15.47 13.25 5.08
N ASP A 173 -16.19 13.96 4.22
CA ASP A 173 -15.93 14.00 2.78
C ASP A 173 -14.61 14.74 2.45
N ARG A 174 -14.22 14.74 1.18
CA ARG A 174 -12.99 15.37 0.68
C ARG A 174 -12.88 16.83 1.09
N LYS A 175 -11.68 17.24 1.47
CA LYS A 175 -11.35 18.65 1.78
C LYS A 175 -10.89 19.38 0.51
N PRO A 176 -11.15 20.70 0.38
CA PRO A 176 -10.63 21.49 -0.73
C PRO A 176 -9.11 21.36 -0.87
N GLY A 177 -8.63 21.17 -2.10
CA GLY A 177 -7.19 20.99 -2.38
C GLY A 177 -6.62 19.62 -1.99
N GLY A 178 -7.42 18.73 -1.38
CA GLY A 178 -7.01 17.35 -1.11
C GLY A 178 -6.88 16.51 -2.38
N PRO A 179 -6.14 15.38 -2.31
CA PRO A 179 -5.93 14.51 -3.46
C PRO A 179 -7.24 13.86 -3.92
N PHE A 180 -7.35 13.69 -5.23
CA PHE A 180 -8.51 13.04 -5.86
C PHE A 180 -8.25 11.56 -6.16
N ASP A 181 -6.98 11.19 -6.36
CA ASP A 181 -6.57 9.90 -6.93
C ASP A 181 -5.42 9.28 -6.13
N THR A 182 -5.56 9.22 -4.80
CA THR A 182 -4.54 8.66 -3.91
C THR A 182 -4.37 7.16 -4.15
N HIS A 183 -3.16 6.74 -4.54
CA HIS A 183 -2.80 5.33 -4.68
C HIS A 183 -2.17 4.76 -3.41
N THR A 184 -1.42 5.58 -2.68
CA THR A 184 -0.79 5.24 -1.38
C THR A 184 -0.81 6.46 -0.47
N LEU A 185 -1.22 6.25 0.79
CA LEU A 185 -1.21 7.27 1.85
C LEU A 185 -0.41 6.77 3.05
N ILE A 186 0.50 7.60 3.55
CA ILE A 186 1.34 7.27 4.73
C ILE A 186 1.09 8.27 5.85
N MET A 187 1.06 7.77 7.08
CA MET A 187 1.14 8.56 8.30
C MET A 187 2.38 8.15 9.08
N HIS A 188 3.01 9.09 9.78
CA HIS A 188 4.28 8.84 10.47
C HIS A 188 4.18 9.07 11.98
N ARG A 189 4.71 8.12 12.78
CA ARG A 189 4.66 8.18 14.25
C ARG A 189 5.46 9.33 14.87
N LEU A 190 6.50 9.82 14.20
CA LEU A 190 7.30 10.95 14.68
C LEU A 190 6.81 12.31 14.15
N ALA A 191 5.82 12.32 13.25
CA ALA A 191 5.18 13.52 12.72
C ALA A 191 3.66 13.34 12.82
N PRO A 192 3.08 13.37 14.03
CA PRO A 192 1.65 13.17 14.23
C PRO A 192 0.87 14.16 13.37
N LYS A 193 -0.24 13.70 12.78
CA LYS A 193 -1.10 14.44 11.83
C LYS A 193 -0.50 14.69 10.44
N ARG A 194 0.77 14.38 10.21
CA ARG A 194 1.33 14.51 8.87
C ARG A 194 0.89 13.34 7.98
N LEU A 195 0.45 13.65 6.77
CA LEU A 195 0.10 12.70 5.73
C LEU A 195 0.90 12.94 4.46
N TYR A 196 1.33 11.86 3.83
CA TYR A 196 1.99 11.87 2.53
C TYR A 196 1.17 11.05 1.56
N SER A 197 0.74 11.64 0.46
CA SER A 197 -0.05 10.97 -0.58
C SER A 197 0.76 10.90 -1.86
N ALA A 198 1.07 9.68 -2.28
CA ALA A 198 1.45 9.36 -3.65
C ALA A 198 0.16 9.09 -4.44
N ALA A 199 -0.10 9.93 -5.44
CA ALA A 199 -1.38 9.95 -6.13
C ALA A 199 -1.21 10.12 -7.65
N GLY A 200 -2.27 9.80 -8.40
CA GLY A 200 -2.34 10.06 -9.83
C GLY A 200 -2.30 11.55 -10.18
N ASP A 201 -2.64 12.43 -9.22
CA ASP A 201 -2.52 13.87 -9.33
C ASP A 201 -1.18 14.44 -8.78
N GLY A 202 -0.20 13.59 -8.46
CA GLY A 202 1.12 14.00 -7.98
C GLY A 202 1.37 13.71 -6.50
N PHE A 203 2.45 14.28 -5.95
CA PHE A 203 2.72 14.22 -4.51
C PHE A 203 1.96 15.33 -3.78
N VAL A 204 1.15 14.97 -2.78
CA VAL A 204 0.52 15.95 -1.89
C VAL A 204 0.76 15.61 -0.42
N GLN A 205 0.89 16.64 0.40
CA GLN A 205 1.18 16.52 1.83
C GLN A 205 0.17 17.35 2.65
N SER A 206 -0.17 16.84 3.82
CA SER A 206 -0.88 17.58 4.88
C SER A 206 -0.07 17.52 6.16
N ASP A 207 -0.04 18.60 6.95
CA ASP A 207 0.61 18.68 8.26
C ASP A 207 -0.40 18.79 9.42
N ASP A 208 -1.70 18.78 9.12
CA ASP A 208 -2.78 19.09 10.07
C ASP A 208 -3.87 18.02 10.15
N GLY A 209 -3.58 16.80 9.70
CA GLY A 209 -4.50 15.68 9.79
C GLY A 209 -5.48 15.66 8.61
N GLY A 210 -5.07 16.20 7.48
CA GLY A 210 -5.83 16.20 6.23
C GLY A 210 -6.84 17.33 6.13
N GLU A 211 -6.77 18.37 6.96
CA GLU A 211 -7.63 19.56 6.84
C GLU A 211 -7.20 20.44 5.67
N THR A 212 -5.89 20.65 5.54
CA THR A 212 -5.28 21.40 4.43
C THR A 212 -4.16 20.62 3.78
N TRP A 213 -3.92 20.94 2.50
CA TRP A 213 -3.01 20.20 1.63
C TRP A 213 -2.13 21.15 0.83
N HIS A 214 -0.89 20.75 0.60
CA HIS A 214 0.10 21.47 -0.20
C HIS A 214 0.95 20.48 -1.02
N ARG A 215 1.67 21.00 -2.03
CA ARG A 215 2.43 20.20 -3.01
C ARG A 215 3.93 20.49 -2.93
N PRO A 216 4.69 19.80 -2.06
CA PRO A 216 6.13 19.91 -2.03
C PRO A 216 6.76 18.95 -3.06
N ASP A 217 6.58 19.24 -4.35
CA ASP A 217 6.90 18.36 -5.49
C ASP A 217 8.12 18.82 -6.30
N ALA A 218 8.80 19.90 -5.89
CA ALA A 218 10.00 20.40 -6.55
C ALA A 218 11.04 19.28 -6.74
N GLY A 219 11.46 19.05 -7.99
CA GLY A 219 12.41 17.99 -8.36
C GLY A 219 11.78 16.68 -8.84
N LEU A 220 10.46 16.49 -8.70
CA LEU A 220 9.76 15.37 -9.34
C LEU A 220 9.64 15.61 -10.85
N GLY A 221 10.25 14.74 -11.65
CA GLY A 221 10.17 14.80 -13.11
C GLY A 221 8.94 14.11 -13.70
N TYR A 222 8.29 13.24 -12.91
CA TYR A 222 7.15 12.42 -13.32
C TYR A 222 5.91 12.75 -12.48
N PRO A 223 4.75 13.03 -13.11
CA PRO A 223 3.58 13.54 -12.41
C PRO A 223 2.70 12.45 -11.78
N TYR A 224 2.80 11.19 -12.22
CA TYR A 224 1.94 10.10 -11.76
C TYR A 224 2.70 9.26 -10.72
N LEU A 225 2.30 9.30 -9.45
CA LEU A 225 2.97 8.57 -8.36
C LEU A 225 2.15 7.35 -7.94
N TRP A 226 2.77 6.20 -7.70
CA TRP A 226 2.07 4.96 -7.37
C TRP A 226 2.23 4.50 -5.92
N SER A 227 3.48 4.42 -5.45
CA SER A 227 3.82 3.94 -4.11
C SER A 227 4.68 4.96 -3.39
N ALA A 228 4.59 5.01 -2.07
CA ALA A 228 5.49 5.77 -1.21
C ALA A 228 5.99 4.88 -0.06
N ALA A 229 7.12 5.26 0.54
CA ALA A 229 7.56 4.78 1.85
C ALA A 229 8.29 5.91 2.60
N ALA A 230 8.19 5.93 3.93
CA ALA A 230 8.85 6.90 4.80
C ALA A 230 9.81 6.18 5.75
N SER A 231 10.97 6.77 6.03
CA SER A 231 11.91 6.20 6.99
C SER A 231 11.26 6.20 8.37
N PRO A 232 11.24 5.08 9.11
CA PRO A 232 10.61 4.98 10.41
C PRO A 232 11.31 5.84 11.49
N ALA A 233 12.55 6.28 11.22
CA ALA A 233 13.35 7.12 12.10
C ALA A 233 13.29 8.61 11.73
N ASP A 234 12.90 8.94 10.50
CA ASP A 234 12.84 10.32 10.02
C ASP A 234 11.64 10.55 9.08
N PRO A 235 10.62 11.32 9.50
CA PRO A 235 9.47 11.63 8.66
C PRO A 235 9.83 12.41 7.38
N ASP A 236 10.99 13.06 7.32
CA ASP A 236 11.39 13.86 6.15
C ASP A 236 12.28 13.08 5.17
N THR A 237 12.57 11.81 5.43
CA THR A 237 13.23 10.89 4.50
C THR A 237 12.19 9.98 3.84
N LEU A 238 11.92 10.22 2.55
CA LEU A 238 10.86 9.56 1.79
C LEU A 238 11.41 9.00 0.47
N VAL A 239 10.78 7.92 0.01
CA VAL A 239 10.91 7.43 -1.36
C VAL A 239 9.53 7.29 -2.01
N VAL A 240 9.43 7.57 -3.30
CA VAL A 240 8.21 7.38 -4.11
C VAL A 240 8.54 6.73 -5.44
N SER A 241 7.61 5.93 -5.97
CA SER A 241 7.66 5.48 -7.35
C SER A 241 6.77 6.39 -8.21
N ALA A 242 7.29 6.80 -9.36
CA ALA A 242 6.60 7.71 -10.27
C ALA A 242 6.79 7.32 -11.74
N ALA A 243 5.86 7.72 -12.61
CA ALA A 243 5.85 7.45 -14.04
C ALA A 243 5.33 8.67 -14.82
N PRO A 244 5.58 8.76 -16.14
CA PRO A 244 4.97 9.77 -17.00
C PRO A 244 3.44 9.78 -16.96
N GLY A 245 2.82 8.61 -16.76
CA GLY A 245 1.37 8.44 -16.68
C GLY A 245 0.96 7.02 -16.29
N PRO A 246 -0.35 6.75 -16.15
CA PRO A 246 -0.86 5.43 -15.76
C PRO A 246 -0.54 4.34 -16.79
N GLN A 247 -0.46 4.70 -18.07
CA GLN A 247 -0.15 3.75 -19.14
C GLN A 247 1.30 3.23 -19.00
N GLU A 248 2.25 4.13 -18.77
CA GLU A 248 3.67 3.83 -18.55
C GLU A 248 3.91 3.15 -17.20
N ALA A 249 3.15 3.50 -16.16
CA ALA A 249 3.27 2.87 -14.85
C ALA A 249 2.91 1.38 -14.87
N HIS A 250 1.92 1.00 -15.69
CA HIS A 250 1.19 -0.27 -15.53
C HIS A 250 1.23 -1.21 -16.73
N THR A 251 1.67 -0.76 -17.91
CA THR A 251 1.68 -1.59 -19.13
C THR A 251 3.09 -1.95 -19.55
N GLU A 252 3.42 -3.25 -19.61
CA GLU A 252 4.78 -3.75 -19.91
C GLU A 252 5.37 -3.17 -21.21
N ARG A 253 4.55 -3.03 -22.26
CA ARG A 253 5.00 -2.58 -23.60
C ARG A 253 5.50 -1.13 -23.60
N SER A 254 4.90 -0.28 -22.77
CA SER A 254 5.21 1.15 -22.65
C SER A 254 5.85 1.48 -21.31
N ALA A 255 6.31 0.46 -20.58
CA ALA A 255 6.71 0.62 -19.19
C ALA A 255 7.80 1.69 -19.05
N GLU A 256 7.54 2.69 -18.23
CA GLU A 256 8.52 3.70 -17.86
C GLU A 256 8.18 4.22 -16.47
N SER A 257 9.11 4.05 -15.53
CA SER A 257 8.96 4.57 -14.17
C SER A 257 10.32 4.78 -13.52
N ALA A 258 10.35 5.50 -12.42
CA ALA A 258 11.55 5.73 -11.63
C ALA A 258 11.21 5.80 -10.14
N ILE A 259 12.23 5.61 -9.31
CA ILE A 259 12.16 5.92 -7.88
C ILE A 259 12.75 7.31 -7.66
N TYR A 260 12.04 8.13 -6.88
CA TYR A 260 12.52 9.42 -6.41
C TYR A 260 12.68 9.37 -4.90
N ARG A 261 13.69 10.07 -4.39
CA ARG A 261 13.97 10.24 -2.97
C ARG A 261 13.82 11.71 -2.58
N ARG A 262 13.29 11.97 -1.38
CA ARG A 262 13.39 13.25 -0.69
C ARG A 262 14.08 13.05 0.64
N PHE A 263 15.04 13.93 0.94
CA PHE A 263 15.71 13.97 2.24
C PHE A 263 15.54 15.35 2.87
N GLY A 264 15.08 15.38 4.11
CA GLY A 264 14.67 16.62 4.76
C GLY A 264 13.56 17.32 3.97
N ARG A 265 13.64 18.65 3.92
CA ARG A 265 12.73 19.50 3.13
C ARG A 265 13.33 19.93 1.79
N GLY A 266 14.36 19.22 1.32
CA GLY A 266 14.98 19.46 0.02
C GLY A 266 14.10 19.05 -1.16
N PRO A 267 14.54 19.33 -2.40
CA PRO A 267 13.85 18.85 -3.59
C PRO A 267 13.95 17.32 -3.70
N TRP A 268 13.01 16.74 -4.43
CA TRP A 268 13.07 15.34 -4.86
C TRP A 268 14.23 15.13 -5.83
N GLN A 269 14.83 13.94 -5.76
CA GLN A 269 15.93 13.52 -6.62
C GLN A 269 15.57 12.16 -7.23
N GLN A 270 15.69 12.05 -8.55
CA GLN A 270 15.54 10.77 -9.24
C GLN A 270 16.74 9.88 -8.91
N ILE A 271 16.48 8.64 -8.51
CA ILE A 271 17.51 7.69 -8.10
C ILE A 271 17.77 6.70 -9.24
N HIS A 272 19.06 6.49 -9.51
CA HIS A 272 19.54 5.62 -10.58
C HIS A 272 20.50 4.53 -10.07
N GLU A 273 21.22 4.80 -8.98
CA GLU A 273 22.28 3.92 -8.51
C GLU A 273 21.71 2.57 -8.04
N GLY A 274 22.14 1.50 -8.72
CA GLY A 274 21.73 0.13 -8.42
C GLY A 274 20.29 -0.24 -8.80
N LEU A 275 19.56 0.66 -9.46
CA LEU A 275 18.23 0.39 -10.01
C LEU A 275 18.30 0.11 -11.52
N PRO A 276 17.34 -0.65 -12.06
CA PRO A 276 17.18 -0.79 -13.51
C PRO A 276 16.90 0.56 -14.20
N PRO A 277 17.21 0.70 -15.50
CA PRO A 277 16.83 1.88 -16.28
C PRO A 277 15.33 2.12 -16.26
N ALA A 278 14.92 3.40 -16.32
CA ALA A 278 13.51 3.79 -16.23
C ALA A 278 12.65 3.16 -17.34
N ARG A 279 13.15 3.16 -18.59
CA ARG A 279 12.46 2.51 -19.70
C ARG A 279 12.46 0.99 -19.52
N GLY A 280 11.28 0.39 -19.57
CA GLY A 280 11.02 -1.02 -19.35
C GLY A 280 10.71 -1.39 -17.89
N LEU A 281 10.64 -0.40 -16.99
CA LEU A 281 10.36 -0.57 -15.57
C LEU A 281 8.90 -0.20 -15.26
N LEU A 282 8.12 -1.16 -14.76
CA LEU A 282 6.80 -0.89 -14.19
C LEU A 282 6.95 -0.22 -12.83
N ALA A 283 5.94 0.56 -12.43
CA ALA A 283 5.96 1.27 -11.15
C ALA A 283 6.25 0.32 -9.98
N SER A 284 7.32 0.59 -9.24
CA SER A 284 7.70 -0.19 -8.07
C SER A 284 6.69 -0.02 -6.94
N VAL A 285 6.42 -1.09 -6.20
CA VAL A 285 5.79 -1.01 -4.87
C VAL A 285 6.88 -0.93 -3.81
N LEU A 286 6.70 -0.04 -2.84
CA LEU A 286 7.73 0.37 -1.88
C LEU A 286 7.30 0.01 -0.46
N ALA A 287 8.26 -0.36 0.37
CA ALA A 287 8.06 -0.58 1.81
C ALA A 287 9.27 -0.08 2.60
N ALA A 288 9.06 0.40 3.82
CA ALA A 288 10.12 0.68 4.78
C ALA A 288 10.27 -0.50 5.74
N ASN A 289 11.48 -0.72 6.25
CA ASN A 289 11.71 -1.64 7.35
C ASN A 289 11.44 -0.94 8.69
N GLU A 290 10.34 -1.22 9.36
CA GLU A 290 10.01 -0.58 10.63
C GLU A 290 11.04 -0.82 11.76
N ALA A 291 11.84 -1.88 11.66
CA ALA A 291 12.87 -2.23 12.63
C ALA A 291 14.26 -1.62 12.32
N GLU A 292 14.52 -1.23 11.07
CA GLU A 292 15.82 -0.73 10.63
C GLU A 292 15.64 0.65 9.97
N ALA A 293 16.16 1.68 10.64
CA ALA A 293 16.14 3.03 10.11
C ALA A 293 16.75 3.08 8.71
N ASP A 294 16.16 3.92 7.85
CA ASP A 294 16.67 4.23 6.51
C ASP A 294 16.79 3.02 5.56
N THR A 295 16.20 1.88 5.93
CA THR A 295 16.12 0.70 5.07
C THR A 295 14.79 0.67 4.32
N PHE A 296 14.87 0.64 2.99
CA PHE A 296 13.72 0.56 2.09
C PHE A 296 13.81 -0.65 1.18
N TYR A 297 12.66 -1.11 0.72
CA TYR A 297 12.52 -2.17 -0.25
C TYR A 297 11.65 -1.72 -1.43
N ALA A 298 11.99 -2.22 -2.61
CA ALA A 298 11.24 -1.98 -3.83
C ALA A 298 11.05 -3.29 -4.59
N ALA A 299 9.81 -3.65 -4.88
CA ALA A 299 9.49 -4.76 -5.79
C ALA A 299 8.95 -4.21 -7.11
N ASN A 300 9.46 -4.72 -8.23
CA ASN A 300 9.01 -4.36 -9.58
C ASN A 300 9.13 -5.58 -10.52
N ASN A 301 8.91 -5.36 -11.82
CA ASN A 301 8.99 -6.41 -12.85
C ASN A 301 10.42 -6.90 -13.15
N LYS A 302 11.45 -6.38 -12.47
CA LYS A 302 12.85 -6.78 -12.62
C LYS A 302 13.38 -7.55 -11.41
N GLY A 303 12.85 -7.31 -10.22
CA GLY A 303 13.29 -8.00 -9.01
C GLY A 303 12.80 -7.34 -7.73
N LEU A 304 13.45 -7.73 -6.63
CA LEU A 304 13.30 -7.13 -5.31
C LEU A 304 14.61 -6.43 -4.95
N PHE A 305 14.55 -5.15 -4.61
CA PHE A 305 15.69 -4.31 -4.33
C PHE A 305 15.66 -3.83 -2.88
N ARG A 306 16.83 -3.59 -2.30
CA ARG A 306 17.01 -3.02 -0.97
C ARG A 306 17.86 -1.76 -1.05
N SER A 307 17.51 -0.77 -0.25
CA SER A 307 18.38 0.36 0.09
C SER A 307 18.58 0.37 1.61
N ILE A 308 19.78 0.74 2.06
CA ILE A 308 20.15 0.85 3.49
C ILE A 308 20.66 2.25 3.85
N ASP A 309 20.54 3.21 2.92
CA ASP A 309 21.07 4.58 3.01
C ASP A 309 19.98 5.63 2.78
N GLY A 310 18.75 5.28 3.16
CA GLY A 310 17.59 6.14 3.06
C GLY A 310 17.08 6.29 1.63
N GLY A 311 17.34 5.32 0.75
CA GLY A 311 16.87 5.29 -0.63
C GLY A 311 17.82 5.94 -1.63
N LEU A 312 19.06 6.27 -1.23
CA LEU A 312 20.03 6.97 -2.08
C LEU A 312 20.65 6.02 -3.10
N SER A 313 20.98 4.79 -2.69
CA SER A 313 21.43 3.71 -3.55
C SER A 313 20.68 2.42 -3.25
N TRP A 314 20.64 1.52 -4.23
CA TRP A 314 19.91 0.26 -4.14
C TRP A 314 20.79 -0.92 -4.53
N GLU A 315 20.45 -2.11 -4.05
CA GLU A 315 21.02 -3.37 -4.49
C GLU A 315 19.90 -4.36 -4.79
N GLU A 316 20.08 -5.17 -5.83
CA GLU A 316 19.15 -6.27 -6.12
C GLU A 316 19.39 -7.41 -5.12
N LEU A 317 18.33 -7.88 -4.47
CA LEU A 317 18.40 -9.07 -3.63
C LEU A 317 18.46 -10.31 -4.52
N PRO A 318 19.37 -11.27 -4.25
CA PRO A 318 19.58 -12.45 -5.09
C PRO A 318 18.48 -13.51 -4.86
N ILE A 319 17.24 -13.17 -5.18
CA ILE A 319 16.08 -14.04 -5.04
C ILE A 319 16.03 -15.04 -6.20
N GLY A 320 16.15 -16.33 -5.89
CA GLY A 320 15.93 -17.40 -6.85
C GLY A 320 14.44 -17.65 -7.07
N TRP A 321 13.86 -17.05 -8.12
CA TRP A 321 12.44 -17.21 -8.43
C TRP A 321 12.13 -18.63 -8.98
N PRO A 322 11.11 -19.33 -8.43
CA PRO A 322 10.73 -20.65 -8.91
C PRO A 322 10.36 -20.65 -10.41
N GLY A 323 10.88 -21.62 -11.17
CA GLY A 323 10.39 -21.94 -12.51
C GLY A 323 10.63 -20.92 -13.62
N ASN A 324 11.50 -19.91 -13.44
CA ASN A 324 11.62 -18.75 -14.34
C ASN A 324 10.27 -18.03 -14.59
N GLU A 325 9.30 -18.19 -13.69
CA GLU A 325 7.98 -17.61 -13.88
C GLU A 325 8.03 -16.09 -13.70
N ARG A 326 7.62 -15.37 -14.75
CA ARG A 326 7.27 -13.95 -14.60
C ARG A 326 5.95 -13.87 -13.84
N LEU A 327 6.02 -13.57 -12.54
CA LEU A 327 4.86 -13.38 -11.67
C LEU A 327 4.00 -12.16 -12.05
N GLY A 328 4.50 -11.31 -12.95
CA GLY A 328 3.80 -10.14 -13.49
C GLY A 328 4.11 -8.89 -12.69
N ARG A 329 3.24 -7.89 -12.79
CA ARG A 329 3.35 -6.63 -12.04
C ARG A 329 3.11 -6.90 -10.55
N PRO A 330 3.91 -6.31 -9.63
CA PRO A 330 3.58 -6.32 -8.22
C PRO A 330 2.54 -5.22 -7.88
N HIS A 331 1.58 -5.56 -7.03
CA HIS A 331 0.50 -4.67 -6.57
C HIS A 331 0.71 -4.18 -5.13
N ALA A 332 1.36 -4.98 -4.29
CA ALA A 332 1.70 -4.61 -2.91
C ALA A 332 2.96 -5.33 -2.42
N LEU A 333 3.66 -4.69 -1.48
CA LEU A 333 4.81 -5.23 -0.76
C LEU A 333 4.65 -4.92 0.73
N VAL A 334 4.79 -5.93 1.57
CA VAL A 334 4.87 -5.79 3.03
C VAL A 334 6.10 -6.52 3.53
N VAL A 335 6.82 -5.91 4.47
CA VAL A 335 7.96 -6.52 5.17
C VAL A 335 7.63 -6.53 6.65
N ALA A 336 7.73 -7.71 7.26
CA ALA A 336 7.39 -7.90 8.66
C ALA A 336 8.36 -8.86 9.35
N PRO A 337 8.54 -8.77 10.67
CA PRO A 337 9.15 -9.85 11.43
C PRO A 337 8.30 -11.12 11.31
N GLU A 338 8.96 -12.28 11.35
CA GLU A 338 8.30 -13.59 11.50
C GLU A 338 7.70 -13.77 12.91
#